data_AF-A0A7R9LXS8-F1
#
_entry.id   AF-A0A7R9LXS8-F1
#
_cell.length_a   1.000
_cell.length_b   1.000
_cell.length_c   1.000
_cell.angle_alpha   90.00
_cell.angle_beta   90.00
_cell.angle_gamma   90.00
#
_symmetry.space_group_name_H-M   'P 1'
#
loop_
_entity.id
_entity.type
_entity.pdbx_description
1 polymer ?
#
loop_
_entity_poly.entity_id
_entity_poly.type
_entity_poly.pdbx_seq_one_letter_code
_entity_poly.pdbx_strand_id
1 'polypeptide(L)'
;MTPTMTNTKTAKSHTKDTIEWKKVLYARQGVKDHYVPPSFLKDLRKNVNLQKYELKDCILSSTALTQEICSIVIFIVVFLYLDSGRPQLSIIICISIAFITLFLYSTLIFVSPTNDVINELKSAAIFLISGLAVSPILKTLTETISTDTIYAMVTVMMLVHLTFYDYGAKAAIVSTPVALNAAIFGGVCLASRLSTTYDAFALLIFASDIFKHLRPVG
;
A
#
# COMPACT_ATOMS: atom_id res chain seq x y z
N MET A 1 -92.34 -10.46 48.51
CA MET A 1 -91.77 -9.18 49.01
C MET A 1 -90.43 -8.98 48.34
N THR A 2 -90.33 -7.89 47.59
CA THR A 2 -89.28 -7.50 46.63
C THR A 2 -87.90 -7.30 47.25
N PRO A 3 -86.80 -7.79 46.63
CA PRO A 3 -85.45 -7.40 46.99
C PRO A 3 -85.07 -6.08 46.30
N THR A 4 -84.66 -5.11 47.10
CA THR A 4 -84.19 -3.79 46.68
C THR A 4 -82.82 -3.91 46.02
N MET A 5 -82.72 -3.65 44.71
CA MET A 5 -81.43 -3.56 44.02
C MET A 5 -80.79 -2.19 44.25
N THR A 6 -79.75 -2.15 45.07
CA THR A 6 -78.83 -1.01 45.18
C THR A 6 -77.94 -0.94 43.95
N ASN A 7 -78.19 0.05 43.09
CA ASN A 7 -77.43 0.33 41.87
C ASN A 7 -76.17 1.13 42.23
N THR A 8 -75.02 0.45 42.35
CA THR A 8 -73.71 1.08 42.46
C THR A 8 -73.27 1.59 41.09
N LYS A 9 -73.38 2.91 40.88
CA LYS A 9 -72.80 3.61 39.74
C LYS A 9 -71.28 3.46 39.80
N THR A 10 -70.71 2.61 38.95
CA THR A 10 -69.28 2.57 38.67
C THR A 10 -68.88 3.88 37.97
N ALA A 11 -68.02 4.66 38.62
CA ALA A 11 -67.41 5.83 38.03
C ALA A 11 -66.56 5.39 36.83
N LYS A 12 -66.95 5.82 35.62
CA LYS A 12 -66.10 5.71 34.43
C LYS A 12 -64.89 6.61 34.66
N SER A 13 -63.75 5.99 34.95
CA SER A 13 -62.44 6.62 34.84
C SER A 13 -62.30 7.15 33.40
N HIS A 14 -62.19 8.46 33.24
CA HIS A 14 -61.77 9.07 31.98
C HIS A 14 -60.31 8.68 31.74
N THR A 15 -60.09 7.55 31.08
CA THR A 15 -58.80 7.24 30.47
C THR A 15 -58.61 8.26 29.36
N LYS A 16 -57.79 9.26 29.61
CA LYS A 16 -57.38 10.24 28.62
C LYS A 16 -56.56 9.47 27.59
N ASP A 17 -57.12 9.22 26.40
CA ASP A 17 -56.38 8.62 25.29
C ASP A 17 -55.19 9.54 24.96
N THR A 18 -54.02 9.20 25.47
CA THR A 18 -52.79 9.93 25.18
C THR A 18 -52.39 9.58 23.76
N ILE A 19 -52.48 10.56 22.85
CA ILE A 19 -52.00 10.45 21.48
C ILE A 19 -50.49 10.13 21.53
N GLU A 20 -50.14 8.89 21.24
CA GLU A 20 -48.75 8.44 21.23
C GLU A 20 -48.14 8.70 19.84
N TRP A 21 -47.06 9.47 19.81
CA TRP A 21 -46.30 9.71 18.59
C TRP A 21 -45.62 8.42 18.10
N LYS A 22 -45.59 8.22 16.79
CA LYS A 22 -44.93 7.09 16.10
C LYS A 22 -43.89 7.61 15.10
N LYS A 23 -42.78 6.87 14.95
CA LYS A 23 -41.68 7.23 14.04
C LYS A 23 -42.01 6.88 12.59
N VAL A 24 -42.96 7.60 12.01
CA VAL A 24 -43.45 7.42 10.62
C VAL A 24 -43.47 8.78 9.94
N LEU A 25 -42.81 8.90 8.80
CA LEU A 25 -42.49 10.19 8.17
C LEU A 25 -43.71 10.98 7.65
N TYR A 26 -44.74 10.29 7.14
CA TYR A 26 -45.86 10.94 6.44
C TYR A 26 -47.24 10.62 7.03
N ALA A 27 -47.31 9.94 8.18
CA ALA A 27 -48.59 9.60 8.81
C ALA A 27 -49.11 10.78 9.64
N ARG A 28 -50.40 11.11 9.47
CA ARG A 28 -51.05 12.13 10.30
C ARG A 28 -51.34 11.55 11.69
N GLN A 29 -50.69 12.08 12.72
CA GLN A 29 -50.71 11.52 14.08
C GLN A 29 -51.40 12.42 15.11
N GLY A 30 -52.06 13.50 14.70
CA GLY A 30 -52.78 14.40 15.63
C GLY A 30 -51.87 15.26 16.52
N VAL A 31 -50.56 15.29 16.24
CA VAL A 31 -49.56 16.17 16.87
C VAL A 31 -49.25 17.36 15.96
N LYS A 32 -48.67 18.44 16.51
CA LYS A 32 -48.21 19.59 15.71
C LYS A 32 -47.10 19.16 14.75
N ASP A 33 -47.03 19.79 13.59
CA ASP A 33 -46.02 19.47 12.56
C ASP A 33 -44.56 19.61 13.06
N HIS A 34 -44.32 20.50 14.03
CA HIS A 34 -42.99 20.70 14.65
C HIS A 34 -42.76 19.87 15.92
N TYR A 35 -43.67 18.95 16.26
CA TYR A 35 -43.56 18.17 17.48
C TYR A 35 -42.52 17.04 17.31
N VAL A 36 -41.46 17.10 18.12
CA VAL A 36 -40.44 16.05 18.24
C VAL A 36 -40.53 15.46 19.65
N PRO A 37 -40.83 14.16 19.80
CA PRO A 37 -40.91 13.57 21.13
C PRO A 37 -39.51 13.43 21.76
N PRO A 38 -39.40 13.43 23.09
CA PRO A 38 -38.13 13.19 23.78
C PRO A 38 -37.47 11.84 23.42
N SER A 39 -38.26 10.84 23.01
CA SER A 39 -37.80 9.52 22.57
C SER A 39 -37.31 9.47 21.12
N PHE A 40 -37.40 10.56 20.34
CA PHE A 40 -37.11 10.58 18.90
C PHE A 40 -35.73 10.02 18.54
N LEU A 41 -34.72 10.38 19.35
CA LEU A 41 -33.33 9.97 19.18
C LEU A 41 -32.96 8.75 20.01
N LYS A 42 -33.92 8.09 20.67
CA LYS A 42 -33.67 6.89 21.50
C LYS A 42 -33.00 5.77 20.70
N ASP A 43 -33.38 5.63 19.43
CA ASP A 43 -32.82 4.62 18.52
C ASP A 43 -31.67 5.16 17.66
N LEU A 44 -31.16 6.37 17.94
CA LEU A 44 -30.05 6.95 17.20
C LEU A 44 -28.76 6.19 17.54
N ARG A 45 -28.40 5.22 16.71
CA ARG A 45 -27.09 4.59 16.79
C ARG A 45 -26.06 5.45 16.07
N LYS A 46 -25.24 6.18 16.83
CA LYS A 46 -24.05 6.86 16.31
C LYS A 46 -22.88 5.86 16.27
N ASN A 47 -22.00 5.98 15.29
CA ASN A 47 -20.69 5.31 15.32
C ASN A 47 -20.73 3.77 15.34
N VAL A 48 -21.75 3.16 14.71
CA VAL A 48 -21.96 1.68 14.70
C VAL A 48 -20.75 0.92 14.15
N ASN A 49 -20.03 1.48 13.17
CA ASN A 49 -18.82 0.92 12.57
C ASN A 49 -17.61 1.86 12.74
N LEU A 50 -17.49 2.53 13.89
CA LEU A 50 -16.34 3.41 14.12
C LEU A 50 -15.06 2.58 14.28
N GLN A 51 -14.29 2.48 13.20
CA GLN A 51 -12.91 2.00 13.28
C GLN A 51 -12.06 3.10 13.89
N LYS A 52 -11.62 2.89 15.13
CA LYS A 52 -10.62 3.74 15.77
C LYS A 52 -9.26 3.29 15.24
N TYR A 53 -8.67 4.06 14.34
CA TYR A 53 -7.28 3.86 13.97
C TYR A 53 -6.40 4.47 15.06
N GLU A 54 -5.44 3.71 15.56
CA GLU A 54 -4.41 4.30 16.42
C GLU A 54 -3.48 5.16 15.56
N LEU A 55 -3.11 6.35 16.08
CA LEU A 55 -2.20 7.25 15.36
C LEU A 55 -0.89 6.56 14.98
N LYS A 56 -0.42 5.61 15.80
CA LYS A 56 0.78 4.82 15.55
C LYS A 56 0.66 3.98 14.29
N ASP A 57 -0.45 3.28 14.11
CA ASP A 57 -0.70 2.46 12.92
C ASP A 57 -0.82 3.33 11.66
N CYS A 58 -1.44 4.51 11.78
CA CYS A 58 -1.50 5.48 10.68
C CYS A 58 -0.12 6.00 10.31
N ILE A 59 0.71 6.36 11.28
CA ILE A 59 2.08 6.87 11.05
C ILE A 59 2.94 5.76 10.43
N LEU A 60 2.86 4.53 10.93
CA LEU A 60 3.61 3.40 10.39
C LEU A 60 3.22 3.11 8.94
N SER A 61 1.92 3.03 8.67
CA SER A 61 1.39 2.79 7.32
C SER A 61 1.76 3.93 6.35
N SER A 62 1.66 5.18 6.80
CA SER A 62 2.04 6.36 6.00
C SER A 62 3.54 6.41 5.72
N THR A 63 4.37 5.96 6.67
CA THR A 63 5.82 5.91 6.49
C THR A 63 6.20 4.85 5.46
N ALA A 64 5.59 3.67 5.50
CA ALA A 64 5.82 2.62 4.51
C ALA A 64 5.51 3.09 3.08
N LEU A 65 4.39 3.80 2.87
CA LEU A 65 4.04 4.38 1.57
C LEU A 65 5.06 5.43 1.12
N THR A 66 5.43 6.34 2.02
CA THR A 66 6.39 7.41 1.72
C THR A 66 7.76 6.84 1.37
N GLN A 67 8.17 5.78 2.06
CA GLN A 67 9.42 5.07 1.80
C GLN A 67 9.47 4.52 0.37
N GLU A 68 8.40 3.87 -0.11
CA GLU A 68 8.36 3.35 -1.49
C GLU A 68 8.36 4.46 -2.53
N ILE A 69 7.67 5.57 -2.28
CA ILE A 69 7.74 6.74 -3.16
C ILE A 69 9.18 7.27 -3.22
N CYS A 70 9.86 7.36 -2.08
CA CYS A 70 11.28 7.74 -2.01
C CYS A 70 12.17 6.74 -2.77
N SER A 71 11.94 5.44 -2.66
CA SER A 71 12.67 4.41 -3.43
C SER A 71 12.58 4.65 -4.92
N ILE A 72 11.36 4.89 -5.43
CA ILE A 72 11.13 5.15 -6.85
C ILE A 72 11.83 6.43 -7.29
N VAL A 73 11.76 7.48 -6.49
CA VAL A 73 12.43 8.75 -6.80
C VAL A 73 13.96 8.56 -6.83
N ILE A 74 14.53 7.89 -5.84
CA ILE A 74 15.97 7.57 -5.80
C ILE A 74 16.35 6.74 -7.03
N PHE A 75 15.55 5.74 -7.39
CA PHE A 75 15.74 4.91 -8.57
C PHE A 75 15.78 5.75 -9.87
N ILE A 76 14.83 6.66 -10.04
CA ILE A 76 14.81 7.58 -11.20
C ILE A 76 16.01 8.51 -11.19
N VAL A 77 16.39 9.05 -10.03
CA VAL A 77 17.56 9.93 -9.88
C VAL A 77 18.83 9.19 -10.28
N VAL A 78 19.02 7.95 -9.82
CA VAL A 78 20.17 7.11 -10.21
C VAL A 78 20.19 6.87 -11.72
N PHE A 79 19.05 6.60 -12.34
CA PHE A 79 18.95 6.52 -13.81
C PHE A 79 19.44 7.80 -14.50
N LEU A 80 18.95 8.97 -14.09
CA LEU A 80 19.35 10.26 -14.68
C LEU A 80 20.86 10.53 -14.51
N TYR A 81 21.41 10.13 -13.36
CA TYR A 81 22.85 10.23 -13.10
C TYR A 81 23.68 9.31 -14.01
N LEU A 82 23.21 8.09 -14.26
CA LEU A 82 23.87 7.15 -15.17
C LEU A 82 23.72 7.58 -16.64
N ASP A 83 22.58 8.14 -17.04
CA ASP A 83 22.32 8.67 -18.38
C ASP A 83 23.19 9.89 -18.72
N SER A 84 23.73 10.59 -17.70
CA SER A 84 24.64 11.73 -17.86
C SER A 84 26.00 11.39 -18.50
N GLY A 85 26.24 10.14 -18.89
CA GLY A 85 27.40 9.72 -19.70
C GLY A 85 28.74 9.69 -18.96
N ARG A 86 28.74 9.66 -17.63
CA ARG A 86 29.96 9.61 -16.81
C ARG A 86 30.25 8.18 -16.35
N PRO A 87 31.25 7.48 -16.93
CA PRO A 87 31.49 6.06 -16.64
C PRO A 87 31.95 5.79 -15.19
N GLN A 88 32.47 6.81 -14.51
CA GLN A 88 32.88 6.69 -13.10
C GLN A 88 31.70 6.48 -12.14
N LEU A 89 30.49 6.96 -12.49
CA LEU A 89 29.34 6.90 -11.60
C LEU A 89 28.82 5.48 -11.42
N SER A 90 28.87 4.66 -12.47
CA SER A 90 28.41 3.28 -12.47
C SER A 90 29.23 2.42 -11.52
N ILE A 91 30.53 2.67 -11.46
CA ILE A 91 31.44 2.01 -10.50
C ILE A 91 31.10 2.44 -9.07
N ILE A 92 30.88 3.74 -8.84
CA ILE A 92 30.53 4.25 -7.50
C ILE A 92 29.22 3.61 -7.01
N ILE A 93 28.19 3.57 -7.87
CA ILE A 93 26.89 2.96 -7.54
C ILE A 93 27.06 1.48 -7.21
N CYS A 94 27.77 0.71 -8.04
CA CYS A 94 28.05 -0.70 -7.77
C CYS A 94 28.78 -0.92 -6.45
N ILE A 95 29.78 -0.08 -6.14
CA ILE A 95 30.51 -0.14 -4.87
C ILE A 95 29.57 0.16 -3.70
N SER A 96 28.76 1.21 -3.79
CA SER A 96 27.79 1.55 -2.74
C SER A 96 26.80 0.40 -2.48
N ILE A 97 26.28 -0.23 -3.52
CA ILE A 97 25.40 -1.40 -3.40
C ILE A 97 26.13 -2.58 -2.75
N ALA A 98 27.35 -2.87 -3.19
CA ALA A 98 28.15 -3.94 -2.60
C ALA A 98 28.40 -3.72 -1.10
N PHE A 99 28.67 -2.48 -0.68
CA PHE A 99 28.82 -2.15 0.74
C PHE A 99 27.52 -2.29 1.52
N ILE A 100 26.39 -1.82 0.98
CA ILE A 100 25.08 -1.92 1.65
C ILE A 100 24.69 -3.39 1.82
N THR A 101 24.75 -4.17 0.74
CA THR A 101 24.41 -5.60 0.76
C THR A 101 25.34 -6.39 1.68
N LEU A 102 26.64 -6.12 1.68
CA LEU A 102 27.60 -6.73 2.60
C LEU A 102 27.31 -6.36 4.06
N PHE A 103 26.99 -5.10 4.33
CA PHE A 103 26.63 -4.65 5.67
C PHE A 103 25.38 -5.37 6.18
N LEU A 104 24.31 -5.39 5.38
CA LEU A 104 23.05 -6.08 5.73
C LEU A 104 23.27 -7.57 5.93
N TYR A 105 24.02 -8.21 5.04
CA TYR A 105 24.40 -9.62 5.18
C TYR A 105 25.22 -9.89 6.44
N SER A 106 26.19 -9.03 6.76
CA SER A 106 27.00 -9.14 7.98
C SER A 106 26.14 -8.97 9.25
N THR A 107 25.17 -8.06 9.25
CA THR A 107 24.24 -7.91 10.38
C THR A 107 23.34 -9.14 10.52
N LEU A 108 22.91 -9.75 9.41
CA LEU A 108 22.10 -10.96 9.42
C LEU A 108 22.88 -12.15 10.00
N ILE A 109 24.12 -12.37 9.57
CA ILE A 109 24.99 -13.43 10.12
C ILE A 109 25.23 -13.21 11.62
N PHE A 110 25.44 -11.97 12.03
CA PHE A 110 25.65 -11.64 13.44
C PHE A 110 24.43 -11.98 14.32
N VAL A 111 23.22 -11.72 13.81
CA VAL A 111 21.96 -12.01 14.52
C VAL A 111 21.60 -13.50 14.44
N SER A 112 21.89 -14.17 13.33
CA SER A 112 21.57 -15.57 13.08
C SER A 112 22.71 -16.22 12.29
N PRO A 113 23.68 -16.83 12.97
CA PRO A 113 24.83 -17.43 12.30
C PRO A 113 24.38 -18.65 11.49
N THR A 114 24.42 -18.52 10.16
CA THR A 114 24.21 -19.62 9.21
C THR A 114 25.56 -20.10 8.69
N ASN A 115 25.69 -21.42 8.45
CA ASN A 115 26.94 -22.00 7.91
C ASN A 115 26.97 -22.02 6.37
N ASP A 116 25.93 -21.51 5.72
CA ASP A 116 25.71 -21.65 4.26
C ASP A 116 26.30 -20.51 3.41
N VAL A 117 27.22 -19.73 3.97
CA VAL A 117 27.84 -18.55 3.34
C VAL A 117 28.38 -18.83 1.93
N ILE A 118 28.94 -20.01 1.70
CA ILE A 118 29.50 -20.40 0.39
C ILE A 118 28.39 -20.55 -0.66
N ASN A 119 27.24 -21.12 -0.30
CA ASN A 119 26.11 -21.32 -1.21
C ASN A 119 25.44 -19.98 -1.55
N GLU A 120 25.37 -19.07 -0.59
CA GLU A 120 24.88 -17.71 -0.79
C GLU A 120 25.81 -16.90 -1.69
N LEU A 121 27.12 -16.94 -1.44
CA LEU A 121 28.11 -16.28 -2.30
C LEU A 121 28.09 -16.84 -3.72
N LYS A 122 27.94 -18.17 -3.87
CA LYS A 122 27.77 -18.82 -5.18
C LYS A 122 26.52 -18.32 -5.89
N SER A 123 25.39 -18.21 -5.19
CA SER A 123 24.14 -17.73 -5.75
C SER A 123 24.25 -16.26 -6.17
N ALA A 124 24.89 -15.42 -5.35
CA ALA A 124 25.18 -14.03 -5.68
C ALA A 124 26.09 -13.91 -6.92
N ALA A 125 27.15 -14.71 -7.01
CA ALA A 125 28.03 -14.73 -8.16
C ALA A 125 27.29 -15.14 -9.45
N ILE A 126 26.43 -16.17 -9.38
CA ILE A 126 25.60 -16.61 -10.50
C ILE A 126 24.65 -15.48 -10.94
N PHE A 127 24.02 -14.78 -9.99
CA PHE A 127 23.15 -13.64 -10.28
C PHE A 127 23.91 -12.50 -10.97
N LEU A 128 25.11 -12.14 -10.49
CA LEU A 128 25.91 -11.08 -11.10
C LEU A 128 26.40 -11.43 -12.50
N ILE A 129 26.90 -12.65 -12.71
CA ILE A 129 27.41 -13.10 -14.01
C ILE A 129 26.27 -13.18 -15.03
N SER A 130 25.13 -13.75 -14.64
CA SER A 130 23.95 -13.82 -15.51
C SER A 130 23.39 -12.44 -15.83
N GLY A 131 23.31 -11.54 -14.84
CA GLY A 131 22.91 -10.15 -15.05
C GLY A 131 23.81 -9.42 -16.06
N LEU A 132 25.13 -9.62 -15.97
CA LEU A 132 26.09 -9.02 -16.90
C LEU A 132 25.91 -9.55 -18.32
N ALA A 133 25.68 -10.86 -18.47
CA ALA A 133 25.45 -11.51 -19.76
C ALA A 133 24.12 -11.07 -20.41
N VAL A 134 23.09 -10.83 -19.60
CA VAL A 134 21.76 -10.42 -20.06
C VAL A 134 21.65 -8.92 -20.32
N SER A 135 22.47 -8.10 -19.66
CA SER A 135 22.51 -6.63 -19.84
C SER A 135 22.59 -6.13 -21.29
N PRO A 136 23.46 -6.66 -22.18
CA PRO A 136 23.49 -6.21 -23.58
C PRO A 136 22.22 -6.57 -24.34
N ILE A 137 21.56 -7.69 -23.98
CA ILE A 137 20.30 -8.13 -24.58
C ILE A 137 19.17 -7.20 -24.15
N LEU A 138 19.09 -6.84 -22.87
CA LEU A 138 18.07 -5.92 -22.36
C LEU A 138 18.22 -4.53 -22.97
N LYS A 139 19.46 -4.12 -23.24
CA LYS A 139 19.73 -2.86 -23.92
C LYS A 139 19.16 -2.86 -25.34
N THR A 140 19.42 -3.92 -26.11
CA THR A 140 18.99 -4.01 -27.51
C THR A 140 17.50 -4.33 -27.67
N LEU A 141 16.87 -5.00 -26.69
CA LEU A 141 15.49 -5.48 -26.79
C LEU A 141 14.46 -4.37 -27.06
N THR A 142 14.68 -3.18 -26.49
CA THR A 142 13.73 -2.07 -26.58
C THR A 142 14.31 -0.87 -27.32
N GLU A 143 15.46 -1.02 -27.99
CA GLU A 143 16.12 0.03 -28.78
C GLU A 143 15.19 0.60 -29.87
N THR A 144 14.34 -0.25 -30.46
CA THR A 144 13.39 0.13 -31.51
C THR A 144 12.15 0.87 -31.00
N ILE A 145 11.91 0.89 -29.68
CA ILE A 145 10.78 1.59 -29.06
C ILE A 145 11.18 3.05 -28.78
N SER A 146 10.26 3.98 -28.99
CA SER A 146 10.49 5.40 -28.68
C SER A 146 10.71 5.65 -27.19
N THR A 147 11.55 6.65 -26.88
CA THR A 147 11.85 7.09 -25.51
C THR A 147 10.58 7.51 -24.75
N ASP A 148 9.67 8.20 -25.43
CA ASP A 148 8.43 8.69 -24.81
C ASP A 148 7.53 7.53 -24.35
N THR A 149 7.44 6.47 -25.18
CA THR A 149 6.69 5.27 -24.84
C THR A 149 7.34 4.54 -23.67
N ILE A 150 8.67 4.47 -23.65
CA ILE A 150 9.42 3.85 -22.55
C ILE A 150 9.15 4.59 -21.24
N TYR A 151 9.22 5.92 -21.21
CA TYR A 151 8.91 6.68 -20.00
C TYR A 151 7.46 6.50 -19.56
N ALA A 152 6.50 6.47 -20.49
CA ALA A 152 5.11 6.17 -20.18
C ALA A 152 4.95 4.77 -19.55
N MET A 153 5.57 3.75 -20.14
CA MET A 153 5.54 2.38 -19.63
C MET A 153 6.18 2.28 -18.24
N VAL A 154 7.31 2.95 -18.02
CA VAL A 154 7.96 3.03 -16.71
C VAL A 154 7.04 3.66 -15.68
N THR A 155 6.39 4.78 -16.00
CA THR A 155 5.44 5.44 -15.09
C THR A 155 4.30 4.49 -14.72
N VAL A 156 3.70 3.81 -15.70
CA VAL A 156 2.65 2.81 -15.44
C VAL A 156 3.16 1.69 -14.54
N MET A 157 4.38 1.21 -14.76
CA MET A 157 4.95 0.10 -13.99
C MET A 157 5.31 0.50 -12.57
N MET A 158 5.76 1.74 -12.35
CA MET A 158 5.94 2.30 -11.01
C MET A 158 4.60 2.48 -10.28
N LEU A 159 3.53 2.86 -11.00
CA LEU A 159 2.18 2.90 -10.42
C LEU A 159 1.67 1.49 -10.08
N VAL A 160 1.85 0.52 -10.96
CA VAL A 160 1.50 -0.89 -10.67
C VAL A 160 2.27 -1.37 -9.45
N HIS A 161 3.58 -1.10 -9.37
CA HIS A 161 4.37 -1.40 -8.20
C HIS A 161 3.76 -0.79 -6.93
N LEU A 162 3.51 0.52 -6.91
CA LEU A 162 2.90 1.21 -5.76
C LEU A 162 1.51 0.67 -5.39
N THR A 163 0.70 0.23 -6.35
CA THR A 163 -0.66 -0.27 -6.05
C THR A 163 -0.69 -1.69 -5.49
N PHE A 164 0.20 -2.56 -5.96
CA PHE A 164 0.23 -3.98 -5.56
C PHE A 164 1.24 -4.26 -4.45
N TYR A 165 2.04 -3.27 -4.04
CA TYR A 165 2.99 -3.43 -2.96
C TYR A 165 2.30 -3.68 -1.62
N ASP A 166 2.86 -4.59 -0.83
CA ASP A 166 2.34 -4.90 0.49
C ASP A 166 2.95 -3.93 1.53
N TYR A 167 2.14 -2.96 1.94
CA TYR A 167 2.52 -1.97 2.95
C TYR A 167 2.24 -2.43 4.40
N GLY A 168 1.80 -3.69 4.60
CA GLY A 168 1.37 -4.18 5.93
C GLY A 168 -0.05 -3.76 6.32
N ALA A 169 -0.79 -3.10 5.42
CA ALA A 169 -2.20 -2.82 5.60
C ALA A 169 -3.04 -4.05 5.21
N LYS A 170 -4.18 -4.27 5.89
CA LYS A 170 -5.17 -5.31 5.54
C LYS A 170 -5.93 -4.96 4.25
N ALA A 171 -5.21 -4.74 3.15
CA ALA A 171 -5.76 -4.45 1.84
C ALA A 171 -5.91 -5.74 1.03
N ALA A 172 -7.03 -5.88 0.30
CA ALA A 172 -7.36 -7.10 -0.43
C ALA A 172 -6.67 -7.22 -1.82
N ILE A 173 -5.91 -6.20 -2.25
CA ILE A 173 -5.38 -6.07 -3.62
C ILE A 173 -3.84 -6.12 -3.63
N VAL A 174 -3.19 -6.65 -2.59
CA VAL A 174 -1.72 -6.72 -2.53
C VAL A 174 -1.19 -8.00 -3.18
N SER A 175 -0.11 -7.86 -3.96
CA SER A 175 0.59 -8.99 -4.57
C SER A 175 2.08 -8.67 -4.73
N THR A 176 2.89 -9.13 -3.78
CA THR A 176 4.36 -8.94 -3.78
C THR A 176 5.02 -9.35 -5.10
N PRO A 177 4.67 -10.50 -5.73
CA PRO A 177 5.27 -10.87 -7.01
C PRO A 177 4.92 -9.91 -8.15
N VAL A 178 3.67 -9.43 -8.20
CA VAL A 178 3.24 -8.48 -9.24
C VAL A 178 3.96 -7.15 -9.06
N ALA A 179 4.04 -6.64 -7.83
CA ALA A 179 4.72 -5.40 -7.53
C ALA A 179 6.22 -5.48 -7.90
N LEU A 180 6.91 -6.55 -7.51
CA LEU A 180 8.33 -6.74 -7.81
C LEU A 180 8.57 -6.86 -9.32
N ASN A 181 7.77 -7.68 -10.02
CA ASN A 181 7.91 -7.85 -11.47
C ASN A 181 7.66 -6.54 -12.23
N ALA A 182 6.68 -5.73 -11.79
CA ALA A 182 6.41 -4.43 -12.38
C ALA A 182 7.61 -3.48 -12.20
N ALA A 183 8.17 -3.39 -11.00
CA ALA A 183 9.34 -2.54 -10.74
C ALA A 183 10.58 -2.96 -11.54
N ILE A 184 10.88 -4.26 -11.58
CA ILE A 184 12.01 -4.79 -12.37
C ILE A 184 11.77 -4.56 -13.86
N PHE A 185 10.56 -4.75 -14.37
CA PHE A 185 10.24 -4.46 -15.77
C PHE A 185 10.41 -2.97 -16.11
N GLY A 186 9.95 -2.07 -15.22
CA GLY A 186 10.23 -0.63 -15.35
C GLY A 186 11.74 -0.36 -15.40
N GLY A 187 12.52 -1.02 -14.54
CA GLY A 187 13.97 -0.90 -14.54
C GLY A 187 14.64 -1.42 -15.81
N VAL A 188 14.15 -2.52 -16.39
CA VAL A 188 14.59 -3.02 -17.69
C VAL A 188 14.30 -2.02 -18.82
N CYS A 189 13.12 -1.42 -18.82
CA CYS A 189 12.75 -0.39 -19.81
C CYS A 189 13.70 0.81 -19.75
N LEU A 190 14.00 1.32 -18.55
CA LEU A 190 14.97 2.40 -18.36
C LEU A 190 16.40 1.98 -18.73
N ALA A 191 16.82 0.77 -18.33
CA ALA A 191 18.15 0.22 -18.60
C ALA A 191 18.50 0.25 -20.10
N SER A 192 17.49 0.10 -20.95
CA SER A 192 17.66 0.13 -22.40
C SER A 192 18.06 1.47 -23.00
N ARG A 193 17.84 2.57 -22.27
CA ARG A 193 18.19 3.91 -22.75
C ARG A 193 19.62 4.29 -22.43
N LEU A 194 20.31 3.54 -21.58
CA LEU A 194 21.68 3.87 -21.23
C LEU A 194 22.66 3.54 -22.35
N SER A 195 23.64 4.43 -22.49
CA SER A 195 24.66 4.37 -23.52
C SER A 195 25.61 3.17 -23.38
N THR A 196 25.90 2.70 -22.17
CA THR A 196 26.81 1.56 -21.95
C THR A 196 26.14 0.38 -21.28
N THR A 197 26.62 -0.82 -21.59
CA THR A 197 26.15 -2.07 -20.97
C THR A 197 26.45 -2.11 -19.47
N TYR A 198 27.51 -1.45 -19.02
CA TYR A 198 27.88 -1.36 -17.61
C TYR A 198 26.90 -0.50 -16.81
N ASP A 199 26.42 0.59 -17.39
CA ASP A 199 25.43 1.46 -16.74
C ASP A 199 24.07 0.75 -16.64
N ALA A 200 23.69 0.02 -17.70
CA ALA A 200 22.49 -0.81 -17.69
C ALA A 200 22.56 -1.90 -16.61
N PHE A 201 23.71 -2.59 -16.50
CA PHE A 201 23.94 -3.59 -15.45
C PHE A 201 23.86 -2.97 -14.05
N ALA A 202 24.53 -1.83 -13.83
CA ALA A 202 24.52 -1.12 -12.55
C ALA A 202 23.09 -0.71 -12.15
N LEU A 203 22.30 -0.20 -13.09
CA LEU A 203 20.91 0.17 -12.84
C LEU A 203 20.03 -1.03 -12.48
N LEU A 204 20.22 -2.17 -13.15
CA LEU A 204 19.43 -3.38 -12.89
C LEU A 204 19.76 -4.02 -11.54
N ILE A 205 21.03 -4.05 -11.15
CA ILE A 205 21.42 -4.45 -9.80
C ILE A 205 20.80 -3.51 -8.78
N PHE A 206 20.92 -2.20 -9.01
CA PHE A 206 20.35 -1.21 -8.11
C PHE A 206 18.84 -1.36 -7.96
N ALA A 207 18.12 -1.57 -9.06
CA ALA A 207 16.68 -1.87 -9.05
C ALA A 207 16.37 -3.12 -8.23
N SER A 208 17.13 -4.20 -8.42
CA SER A 208 16.93 -5.45 -7.68
C SER A 208 17.18 -5.30 -6.18
N ASP A 209 18.15 -4.46 -5.78
CA ASP A 209 18.44 -4.21 -4.38
C ASP A 209 17.39 -3.29 -3.76
N ILE A 210 17.13 -2.12 -4.35
CA ILE A 210 16.20 -1.13 -3.76
C ILE A 210 14.77 -1.68 -3.60
N PHE A 211 14.24 -2.39 -4.60
CA PHE A 211 12.85 -2.90 -4.56
C PHE A 211 12.68 -4.21 -3.79
N LYS A 212 13.78 -4.94 -3.51
CA LYS A 212 13.73 -6.16 -2.70
C LYS A 212 14.07 -5.88 -1.24
N HIS A 213 15.09 -5.07 -1.00
CA HIS A 213 15.71 -4.89 0.32
C HIS A 213 15.02 -3.82 1.15
N LEU A 214 14.43 -2.80 0.52
CA LEU A 214 13.73 -1.74 1.25
C LEU A 214 12.29 -2.13 1.64
N ARG A 215 12.06 -3.42 1.90
CA ARG A 215 10.77 -3.89 2.39
C ARG A 215 10.53 -3.34 3.80
N PRO A 216 9.40 -2.65 4.07
CA PRO A 216 9.07 -2.23 5.42
C PRO A 216 8.95 -3.48 6.29
N VAL A 217 9.74 -3.53 7.36
CA VAL A 217 9.67 -4.57 8.38
C VAL A 217 8.38 -4.31 9.16
N GLY A 218 7.31 -5.00 8.77
CA GLY A 218 6.02 -5.04 9.45
C GLY A 218 5.74 -6.43 9.98
#